data_AF-A0A950RLP4-F1
#
_entry.id   AF-A0A950RLP4-F1
#
_cell.length_a   1.000
_cell.length_b   1.000
_cell.length_c   1.000
_cell.angle_alpha   90.00
_cell.angle_beta   90.00
_cell.angle_gamma   90.00
#
_symmetry.space_group_name_H-M   'P 1'
#
loop_
_entity.id
_entity.type
_entity.pdbx_description
1 polymer ?
#
loop_
_entity_poly.entity_id
_entity_poly.type
_entity_poly.pdbx_seq_one_letter_code
_entity_poly.pdbx_strand_id
1 'polypeptide(L)'
;MVKARMGVVWVGGCLLLWGSAVPTATAAPTVAQMLSFQPKQEGVNCSTPTKEEQEACKVELVKGARPGSTGWLLRDPQGRPLRRFFDSNGDRQIDLLSYFQDGVEVYREIDSNLNGKIDQYRWLNAGGMKWGVDTEESDQHHITAWKMISPEEASQEVLKAVATRDLSRLQALWITDADLKALELPAAEVTRIQALRTKAAEKFQATCDKLALGDKTHWERLEAGPPQCVPAEQIGGKQDLIKYQHCSVLYENNGKHDWLPFGEMIQVGLAWRIIDAPGEEAGSGSGGTTNPELTKALDDLKAWDNKAPKGQDVPGPNADLVRYNVGRAELIEKILKLCEAKDRDQWLRQLADCLSAAAQTSPDTDKSAYEHLVSLEQQLAKDQPGTTLAAYVTFREMSADYATKLASKKDLAQIQEQWLTRLAKFVQDYPQGEDSPDALLQLGMGSEFLGKEAEAKKWYQQLLANFPDHPLAAKAKGAITRLEIEGKELQLVGPMAGGGQFDITSLRGKMVIVYYWASWNQQCVGDFARLKLLLNTYGSKGLELVCINLDNAPPEAGANQDRPPGTQLFQPAGLDSPLAVQYGVMVLPSLFLVDRDGKVLSRTVQIGTLEDEIKKLLK
;
A
#
# COMPACT_ATOMS: atom_id res chain seq x y z
N MET A 1 12.84 -0.93 -97.05
CA MET A 1 11.40 -0.93 -96.74
C MET A 1 11.16 -0.01 -95.54
N VAL A 2 10.37 1.05 -95.77
CA VAL A 2 9.49 1.78 -94.82
C VAL A 2 10.13 2.29 -93.51
N LYS A 3 10.69 3.51 -93.53
CA LYS A 3 10.20 4.79 -92.93
C LYS A 3 10.44 4.90 -91.40
N ALA A 4 11.45 5.64 -90.94
CA ALA A 4 11.49 7.11 -90.72
C ALA A 4 10.63 7.54 -89.50
N ARG A 5 11.05 8.37 -88.53
CA ARG A 5 12.04 9.47 -88.51
C ARG A 5 12.30 9.93 -87.04
N MET A 6 13.54 10.35 -86.79
CA MET A 6 14.01 11.51 -85.99
C MET A 6 13.60 11.75 -84.52
N GLY A 7 14.63 12.05 -83.71
CA GLY A 7 14.55 13.12 -82.69
C GLY A 7 15.31 12.85 -81.39
N VAL A 8 16.51 13.45 -81.25
CA VAL A 8 17.23 13.66 -79.98
C VAL A 8 16.72 14.96 -79.33
N VAL A 9 16.72 15.06 -77.98
CA VAL A 9 17.14 16.21 -77.12
C VAL A 9 16.27 16.41 -75.84
N TRP A 10 16.89 16.10 -74.70
CA TRP A 10 16.99 16.83 -73.41
C TRP A 10 15.87 16.91 -72.30
N VAL A 11 16.36 16.62 -71.07
CA VAL A 11 16.10 17.19 -69.72
C VAL A 11 15.12 16.51 -68.76
N GLY A 12 15.72 15.88 -67.73
CA GLY A 12 15.52 16.21 -66.32
C GLY A 12 14.17 15.93 -65.68
N GLY A 13 14.15 14.94 -64.79
CA GLY A 13 13.09 14.75 -63.80
C GLY A 13 13.36 13.52 -62.94
N CYS A 14 14.12 13.70 -61.86
CA CYS A 14 14.44 12.64 -60.91
C CYS A 14 13.15 12.05 -60.29
N LEU A 15 12.91 10.77 -60.57
CA LEU A 15 12.11 9.88 -59.73
C LEU A 15 12.90 9.63 -58.44
N LEU A 16 12.53 10.29 -57.34
CA LEU A 16 13.01 9.93 -56.00
C LEU A 16 12.00 9.01 -55.34
N LEU A 17 12.42 7.75 -55.20
CA LEU A 17 11.88 6.75 -54.28
C LEU A 17 11.85 7.33 -52.86
N TRP A 18 10.70 7.32 -52.18
CA TRP A 18 10.58 7.65 -50.76
C TRP A 18 10.27 6.37 -49.97
N GLY A 19 11.31 5.80 -49.36
CA GLY A 19 11.19 4.85 -48.26
C GLY A 19 11.20 5.60 -46.92
N SER A 20 10.43 5.10 -45.96
CA SER A 20 10.64 5.17 -44.49
C SER A 20 11.15 6.46 -43.81
N ALA A 21 11.00 7.64 -44.42
CA ALA A 21 11.34 8.92 -43.80
C ALA A 21 10.07 9.62 -43.25
N VAL A 22 10.14 10.08 -42.01
CA VAL A 22 9.13 10.92 -41.35
C VAL A 22 8.96 12.23 -42.15
N PRO A 23 7.73 12.71 -42.41
CA PRO A 23 7.49 13.85 -43.29
C PRO A 23 8.12 15.16 -42.78
N THR A 24 8.74 15.93 -43.68
CA THR A 24 9.29 17.27 -43.43
C THR A 24 8.18 18.31 -43.23
N ALA A 25 8.32 19.20 -42.24
CA ALA A 25 7.26 20.11 -41.75
C ALA A 25 6.80 21.25 -42.70
N THR A 26 7.09 21.22 -44.01
CA THR A 26 6.82 22.34 -44.94
C THR A 26 5.45 22.30 -45.63
N ALA A 27 4.72 21.18 -45.57
CA ALA A 27 3.34 21.06 -46.07
C ALA A 27 2.46 20.31 -45.05
N ALA A 28 1.18 20.68 -44.94
CA ALA A 28 0.24 19.98 -44.06
C ALA A 28 0.07 18.52 -44.51
N PRO A 29 0.31 17.53 -43.63
CA PRO A 29 0.08 16.13 -43.98
C PRO A 29 -1.42 15.90 -44.20
N THR A 30 -1.75 14.98 -45.09
CA THR A 30 -3.15 14.57 -45.29
C THR A 30 -3.64 13.72 -44.12
N VAL A 31 -4.96 13.63 -43.94
CA VAL A 31 -5.59 12.73 -42.96
C VAL A 31 -5.08 11.30 -43.14
N ALA A 32 -5.04 10.80 -44.39
CA ALA A 32 -4.55 9.47 -44.71
C ALA A 32 -3.07 9.27 -44.34
N GLN A 33 -2.22 10.28 -44.56
CA GLN A 33 -0.81 10.24 -44.15
C GLN A 33 -0.68 10.18 -42.64
N MET A 34 -1.44 10.96 -41.87
CA MET A 34 -1.35 10.90 -40.41
C MET A 34 -1.86 9.58 -39.84
N LEU A 35 -2.92 9.01 -40.44
CA LEU A 35 -3.48 7.72 -40.02
C LEU A 35 -2.65 6.52 -40.46
N SER A 36 -1.76 6.64 -41.46
CA SER A 36 -0.87 5.55 -41.84
C SER A 36 0.22 5.27 -40.81
N PHE A 37 0.55 6.22 -39.94
CA PHE A 37 1.44 5.98 -38.81
C PHE A 37 0.64 5.33 -37.67
N GLN A 38 0.81 4.02 -37.55
CA GLN A 38 0.32 3.26 -36.40
C GLN A 38 1.36 3.29 -35.27
N PRO A 39 0.94 3.11 -34.00
CA PRO A 39 1.88 2.87 -32.91
C PRO A 39 2.85 1.73 -33.26
N LYS A 40 4.14 1.93 -33.03
CA LYS A 40 5.19 0.91 -33.23
C LYS A 40 5.11 -0.19 -32.18
N GLN A 41 4.65 0.14 -30.98
CA GLN A 41 4.46 -0.84 -29.91
C GLN A 41 3.09 -1.51 -30.01
N GLU A 42 3.09 -2.83 -29.86
CA GLU A 42 1.88 -3.65 -29.93
C GLU A 42 0.90 -3.34 -28.78
N GLY A 43 -0.39 -3.56 -29.02
CA GLY A 43 -1.43 -3.45 -28.00
C GLY A 43 -1.82 -2.02 -27.61
N VAL A 44 -1.26 -1.01 -28.27
CA VAL A 44 -1.68 0.39 -28.10
C VAL A 44 -3.05 0.59 -28.74
N ASN A 45 -4.08 0.75 -27.91
CA ASN A 45 -5.41 1.11 -28.39
C ASN A 45 -5.50 2.62 -28.64
N CYS A 46 -5.89 3.03 -29.84
CA CYS A 46 -6.10 4.43 -30.18
C CYS A 46 -7.27 4.59 -31.15
N SER A 47 -7.97 5.72 -31.04
CA SER A 47 -9.13 6.00 -31.90
C SER A 47 -8.68 6.06 -33.35
N THR A 48 -9.38 5.32 -34.21
CA THR A 48 -9.19 5.30 -35.65
C THR A 48 -10.55 5.53 -36.30
N PRO A 49 -10.75 6.66 -37.01
CA PRO A 49 -12.03 6.99 -37.62
C PRO A 49 -12.37 6.03 -38.76
N THR A 50 -13.67 5.78 -38.98
CA THR A 50 -14.12 5.00 -40.13
C THR A 50 -13.74 5.68 -41.45
N LYS A 51 -13.81 4.95 -42.56
CA LYS A 51 -13.47 5.53 -43.87
C LYS A 51 -14.36 6.73 -44.21
N GLU A 52 -15.62 6.70 -43.81
CA GLU A 52 -16.59 7.77 -43.99
C GLU A 52 -16.26 8.98 -43.11
N GLU A 53 -15.85 8.74 -41.85
CA GLU A 53 -15.47 9.80 -40.91
C GLU A 53 -14.18 10.52 -41.31
N GLN A 54 -13.27 9.83 -42.02
CA GLN A 54 -11.99 10.40 -42.47
C GLN A 54 -12.17 11.61 -43.39
N GLU A 55 -13.24 11.68 -44.19
CA GLU A 55 -13.52 12.82 -45.07
C GLU A 55 -13.85 14.10 -44.29
N ALA A 56 -14.36 13.97 -43.07
CA ALA A 56 -14.73 15.07 -42.19
C ALA A 56 -13.67 15.38 -41.11
N CYS A 57 -12.57 14.61 -41.06
CA CYS A 57 -11.45 14.88 -40.17
C CYS A 57 -10.67 16.12 -40.62
N LYS A 58 -10.06 16.82 -39.65
CA LYS A 58 -9.32 18.07 -39.90
C LYS A 58 -7.89 17.97 -39.40
N VAL A 59 -6.95 18.48 -40.21
CA VAL A 59 -5.56 18.64 -39.81
C VAL A 59 -5.30 20.12 -39.54
N GLU A 60 -4.85 20.42 -38.33
CA GLU A 60 -4.62 21.79 -37.85
C GLU A 60 -3.15 22.00 -37.49
N LEU A 61 -2.62 23.17 -37.80
CA LEU A 61 -1.29 23.58 -37.32
C LEU A 61 -1.38 23.93 -35.83
N VAL A 62 -0.50 23.33 -35.03
CA VAL A 62 -0.37 23.61 -33.59
C VAL A 62 1.02 24.16 -33.29
N LYS A 63 1.09 25.21 -32.47
CA LYS A 63 2.35 25.81 -32.01
C LYS A 63 2.64 25.37 -30.58
N GLY A 64 3.90 25.07 -30.29
CA GLY A 64 4.33 24.74 -28.93
C GLY A 64 4.74 25.97 -28.13
N ALA A 65 5.11 25.70 -26.87
CA ALA A 65 5.58 26.73 -25.95
C ALA A 65 6.98 27.26 -26.28
N ARG A 66 7.80 26.48 -27.01
CA ARG A 66 9.15 26.90 -27.41
C ARG A 66 9.09 27.67 -28.74
N PRO A 67 9.84 28.78 -28.89
CA PRO A 67 9.95 29.45 -30.17
C PRO A 67 10.41 28.48 -31.26
N GLY A 68 9.71 28.45 -32.39
CA GLY A 68 10.00 27.53 -33.50
C GLY A 68 9.33 26.16 -33.40
N SER A 69 8.91 25.70 -32.22
CA SER A 69 8.21 24.42 -32.08
C SER A 69 6.81 24.45 -32.68
N THR A 70 6.53 23.53 -33.59
CA THR A 70 5.29 23.49 -34.37
C THR A 70 4.93 22.06 -34.76
N GLY A 71 3.68 21.81 -35.11
CA GLY A 71 3.27 20.50 -35.55
C GLY A 71 1.88 20.46 -36.15
N TRP A 72 1.41 19.26 -36.44
CA TRP A 72 0.12 18.99 -37.03
C TRP A 72 -0.72 18.14 -36.08
N LEU A 73 -1.96 18.54 -35.86
CA LEU A 73 -2.93 17.83 -35.04
C LEU A 73 -4.09 17.38 -35.92
N LEU A 74 -4.29 16.07 -36.00
CA LEU A 74 -5.47 15.47 -36.61
C LEU A 74 -6.59 15.42 -35.58
N ARG A 75 -7.77 15.92 -35.97
CA ARG A 75 -9.02 15.84 -35.20
C ARG A 75 -10.09 15.08 -35.96
N ASP A 76 -10.91 14.36 -35.21
CA ASP A 76 -12.13 13.72 -35.73
C ASP A 76 -13.22 14.76 -36.07
N PRO A 77 -14.35 14.35 -36.66
CA PRO A 77 -15.45 15.27 -37.01
C PRO A 77 -16.05 16.01 -35.81
N GLN A 78 -15.91 15.48 -34.60
CA GLN A 78 -16.35 16.08 -33.35
C GLN A 78 -15.29 17.00 -32.73
N GLY A 79 -14.14 17.17 -33.38
CA GLY A 79 -13.04 18.02 -32.93
C GLY A 79 -12.12 17.37 -31.90
N ARG A 80 -12.26 16.07 -31.61
CA ARG A 80 -11.39 15.36 -30.66
C ARG A 80 -10.06 15.00 -31.31
N PRO A 81 -8.91 15.17 -30.61
CA PRO A 81 -7.60 14.72 -31.08
C PRO A 81 -7.57 13.23 -31.44
N LEU A 82 -6.90 12.90 -32.56
CA LEU A 82 -6.65 11.53 -33.00
C LEU A 82 -5.15 11.22 -33.08
N ARG A 83 -4.37 12.10 -33.71
CA ARG A 83 -2.91 11.99 -33.88
C ARG A 83 -2.29 13.38 -33.79
N ARG A 84 -1.10 13.51 -33.20
CA ARG A 84 -0.30 14.75 -33.27
C ARG A 84 1.12 14.42 -33.68
N PHE A 85 1.61 15.06 -34.73
CA PHE A 85 3.02 15.02 -35.15
C PHE A 85 3.64 16.36 -34.83
N PHE A 86 4.69 16.37 -34.03
CA PHE A 86 5.22 17.58 -33.44
C PHE A 86 6.75 17.66 -33.57
N ASP A 87 7.22 18.83 -33.99
CA ASP A 87 8.61 19.25 -33.95
C ASP A 87 8.80 20.07 -32.66
N SER A 88 9.50 19.50 -31.69
CA SER A 88 9.69 20.10 -30.38
C SER A 88 10.87 21.08 -30.32
N ASN A 89 11.81 21.02 -31.27
CA ASN A 89 13.07 21.75 -31.25
C ASN A 89 13.16 22.88 -32.32
N GLY A 90 12.24 22.92 -33.28
CA GLY A 90 12.16 23.90 -34.36
C GLY A 90 13.06 23.63 -35.57
N ASP A 91 13.62 22.42 -35.71
CA ASP A 91 14.52 22.05 -36.82
C ASP A 91 13.78 21.59 -38.09
N ARG A 92 12.45 21.53 -38.03
CA ARG A 92 11.49 21.11 -39.07
C ARG A 92 11.43 19.60 -39.31
N GLN A 93 11.94 18.81 -38.38
CA GLN A 93 11.78 17.36 -38.31
C GLN A 93 10.83 17.00 -37.16
N ILE A 94 9.94 16.03 -37.40
CA ILE A 94 9.01 15.57 -36.37
C ILE A 94 9.78 14.63 -35.43
N ASP A 95 9.87 15.03 -34.17
CA ASP A 95 10.54 14.27 -33.11
C ASP A 95 9.55 13.64 -32.10
N LEU A 96 8.25 13.96 -32.24
CA LEU A 96 7.21 13.50 -31.32
C LEU A 96 5.93 13.11 -32.07
N LEU A 97 5.51 11.86 -31.92
CA LEU A 97 4.23 11.35 -32.41
C LEU A 97 3.34 11.01 -31.21
N SER A 98 2.16 11.62 -31.12
CA SER A 98 1.16 11.34 -30.08
C SER A 98 -0.07 10.67 -30.65
N TYR A 99 -0.63 9.75 -29.88
CA TYR A 99 -1.77 8.91 -30.21
C TYR A 99 -2.85 9.06 -29.13
N PHE A 100 -4.10 9.17 -29.57
CA PHE A 100 -5.22 9.52 -28.72
C PHE A 100 -6.32 8.45 -28.78
N GLN A 101 -6.96 8.21 -27.64
CA GLN A 101 -8.18 7.43 -27.52
C GLN A 101 -9.27 8.34 -26.94
N ASP A 102 -10.35 8.51 -27.69
CA ASP A 102 -11.50 9.36 -27.35
C ASP A 102 -11.11 10.81 -26.99
N GLY A 103 -10.05 11.32 -27.63
CA GLY A 103 -9.51 12.66 -27.42
C GLY A 103 -8.51 12.80 -26.27
N VAL A 104 -8.25 11.73 -25.51
CA VAL A 104 -7.23 11.68 -24.45
C VAL A 104 -5.95 11.08 -25.01
N GLU A 105 -4.80 11.70 -24.76
CA GLU A 105 -3.51 11.16 -25.21
C GLU A 105 -3.17 9.92 -24.40
N VAL A 106 -3.02 8.77 -25.06
CA VAL A 106 -2.78 7.47 -24.39
C VAL A 106 -1.39 6.91 -24.65
N TYR A 107 -0.72 7.41 -25.69
CA TYR A 107 0.57 6.90 -26.10
C TYR A 107 1.35 7.93 -26.92
N ARG A 108 2.68 7.91 -26.81
CA ARG A 108 3.56 8.72 -27.65
C ARG A 108 4.92 8.06 -27.92
N GLU A 109 5.47 8.44 -29.05
CA GLU A 109 6.79 8.03 -29.56
C GLU A 109 7.67 9.26 -29.68
N ILE A 110 8.92 9.14 -29.21
CA ILE A 110 9.85 10.27 -29.12
C ILE A 110 11.18 9.86 -29.73
N ASP A 111 11.68 10.69 -30.64
CA ASP A 111 13.10 10.78 -31.01
C ASP A 111 13.74 11.81 -30.07
N SER A 112 14.34 11.31 -28.99
CA SER A 112 14.81 12.13 -27.89
C SER A 112 16.21 12.69 -28.10
N ASN A 113 16.99 12.10 -29.02
CA ASN A 113 18.33 12.55 -29.38
C ASN A 113 18.41 13.23 -30.76
N LEU A 114 17.27 13.33 -31.45
CA LEU A 114 17.06 14.09 -32.67
C LEU A 114 17.86 13.55 -33.85
N ASN A 115 18.02 12.22 -33.93
CA ASN A 115 18.79 11.56 -34.97
C ASN A 115 17.93 10.98 -36.11
N GLY A 116 16.61 11.18 -36.05
CA GLY A 116 15.62 10.69 -36.99
C GLY A 116 15.04 9.32 -36.61
N LYS A 117 15.44 8.73 -35.48
CA LYS A 117 14.94 7.45 -34.99
C LYS A 117 14.21 7.62 -33.66
N ILE A 118 13.05 6.98 -33.56
CA ILE A 118 12.32 6.90 -32.29
C ILE A 118 13.07 5.97 -31.35
N ASP A 119 13.49 6.48 -30.20
CA ASP A 119 14.18 5.73 -29.14
C ASP A 119 13.34 5.62 -27.85
N GLN A 120 12.20 6.32 -27.74
CA GLN A 120 11.35 6.24 -26.54
C GLN A 120 9.87 6.07 -26.83
N TYR A 121 9.23 5.29 -25.95
CA TYR A 121 7.83 4.90 -26.05
C TYR A 121 7.15 5.13 -24.69
N ARG A 122 6.09 5.92 -24.65
CA ARG A 122 5.44 6.31 -23.40
C ARG A 122 3.95 6.09 -23.46
N TRP A 123 3.45 5.33 -22.49
CA TRP A 123 2.03 5.17 -22.25
C TRP A 123 1.56 6.20 -21.23
N LEU A 124 0.33 6.68 -21.42
CA LEU A 124 -0.24 7.78 -20.66
C LEU A 124 -1.72 7.49 -20.35
N ASN A 125 -2.23 8.03 -19.25
CA ASN A 125 -3.64 7.94 -18.88
C ASN A 125 -4.15 6.49 -18.91
N ALA A 126 -5.26 6.22 -19.62
CA ALA A 126 -5.82 4.88 -19.77
C ALA A 126 -4.90 3.89 -20.53
N GLY A 127 -3.85 4.39 -21.20
CA GLY A 127 -2.82 3.55 -21.82
C GLY A 127 -1.83 2.95 -20.83
N GLY A 128 -1.75 3.46 -19.60
CA GLY A 128 -0.77 3.06 -18.59
C GLY A 128 0.20 4.17 -18.21
N MET A 129 1.28 3.81 -17.51
CA MET A 129 2.34 4.75 -17.11
C MET A 129 3.74 4.34 -17.58
N LYS A 130 3.89 3.16 -18.20
CA LYS A 130 5.19 2.66 -18.61
C LYS A 130 5.91 3.57 -19.62
N TRP A 131 7.23 3.68 -19.47
CA TRP A 131 8.15 4.44 -20.31
C TRP A 131 9.32 3.56 -20.73
N GLY A 132 9.26 3.05 -21.96
CA GLY A 132 10.29 2.20 -22.57
C GLY A 132 11.30 3.00 -23.38
N VAL A 133 12.50 2.46 -23.48
CA VAL A 133 13.62 3.01 -24.25
C VAL A 133 14.23 1.91 -25.12
N ASP A 134 14.42 2.20 -26.40
CA ASP A 134 15.26 1.44 -27.31
C ASP A 134 16.65 2.10 -27.36
N THR A 135 17.59 1.55 -26.61
CA THR A 135 18.97 2.06 -26.55
C THR A 135 19.83 1.59 -27.73
N GLU A 136 19.34 0.62 -28.49
CA GLU A 136 20.00 0.09 -29.69
C GLU A 136 19.52 0.79 -30.97
N GLU A 137 18.37 1.47 -30.89
CA GLU A 137 17.70 2.18 -31.98
C GLU A 137 17.56 1.30 -33.23
N SER A 138 17.13 0.07 -32.97
CA SER A 138 16.93 -0.96 -33.97
C SER A 138 15.70 -0.64 -34.83
N ASP A 139 15.70 -1.10 -36.08
CA ASP A 139 14.51 -0.98 -36.95
C ASP A 139 13.33 -1.83 -36.45
N GLN A 140 13.57 -2.71 -35.47
CA GLN A 140 12.54 -3.52 -34.80
C GLN A 140 11.84 -2.77 -33.66
N HIS A 141 12.37 -1.60 -33.25
CA HIS A 141 11.76 -0.75 -32.23
C HIS A 141 11.55 -1.49 -30.90
N HIS A 142 12.48 -2.38 -30.56
CA HIS A 142 12.39 -3.19 -29.36
C HIS A 142 12.73 -2.38 -28.11
N ILE A 143 11.91 -2.50 -27.06
CA ILE A 143 12.21 -1.85 -25.79
C ILE A 143 13.31 -2.63 -25.09
N THR A 144 14.50 -2.04 -25.01
CA THR A 144 15.68 -2.62 -24.35
C THR A 144 15.76 -2.31 -22.86
N ALA A 145 15.05 -1.27 -22.39
CA ALA A 145 15.02 -0.89 -20.98
C ALA A 145 13.76 -0.08 -20.64
N TRP A 146 13.33 -0.13 -19.37
CA TRP A 146 12.23 0.70 -18.87
C TRP A 146 12.74 1.81 -17.93
N LYS A 147 12.42 3.07 -18.23
CA LYS A 147 12.63 4.22 -17.32
C LYS A 147 11.57 4.29 -16.22
N MET A 148 10.37 3.82 -16.52
CA MET A 148 9.23 3.73 -15.60
C MET A 148 8.41 2.52 -15.99
N ILE A 149 8.01 1.71 -15.02
CA ILE A 149 7.07 0.60 -15.19
C ILE A 149 6.54 0.17 -13.82
N SER A 150 5.23 0.01 -13.68
CA SER A 150 4.63 -0.46 -12.42
C SER A 150 4.89 -1.96 -12.19
N PRO A 151 4.66 -2.49 -10.97
CA PRO A 151 4.70 -3.93 -10.71
C PRO A 151 3.76 -4.72 -11.62
N GLU A 152 2.52 -4.23 -11.79
CA GLU A 152 1.50 -4.86 -12.62
C GLU A 152 1.90 -4.86 -14.10
N GLU A 153 2.37 -3.72 -14.62
CA GLU A 153 2.83 -3.60 -16.00
C GLU A 153 4.08 -4.47 -16.25
N ALA A 154 5.02 -4.54 -15.30
CA ALA A 154 6.18 -5.42 -15.38
C ALA A 154 5.75 -6.90 -15.45
N SER A 155 4.77 -7.28 -14.65
CA SER A 155 4.23 -8.66 -14.64
C SER A 155 3.52 -9.03 -15.96
N GLN A 156 2.87 -8.07 -16.62
CA GLN A 156 2.30 -8.24 -17.96
C GLN A 156 3.39 -8.50 -19.00
N GLU A 157 4.49 -7.74 -18.95
CA GLU A 157 5.63 -7.95 -19.84
C GLU A 157 6.34 -9.29 -19.58
N VAL A 158 6.43 -9.75 -18.33
CA VAL A 158 6.92 -11.11 -17.98
C VAL A 158 6.09 -12.19 -18.65
N LEU A 159 4.75 -12.14 -18.50
CA LEU A 159 3.86 -13.13 -19.11
C LEU A 159 3.96 -13.08 -20.64
N LYS A 160 3.97 -11.88 -21.21
CA LYS A 160 4.08 -11.70 -22.66
C LYS A 160 5.40 -12.23 -23.19
N ALA A 161 6.51 -12.02 -22.48
CA ALA A 161 7.81 -12.58 -22.87
C ALA A 161 7.76 -14.11 -22.94
N VAL A 162 7.15 -14.80 -21.97
CA VAL A 162 6.99 -16.26 -22.02
C VAL A 162 6.06 -16.68 -23.15
N ALA A 163 4.91 -16.03 -23.30
CA ALA A 163 3.93 -16.34 -24.34
C ALA A 163 4.48 -16.16 -25.77
N THR A 164 5.35 -15.16 -25.98
CA THR A 164 6.01 -14.92 -27.26
C THR A 164 7.39 -15.57 -27.37
N ARG A 165 7.84 -16.27 -26.32
CA ARG A 165 9.19 -16.87 -26.21
C ARG A 165 10.32 -15.87 -26.50
N ASP A 166 10.11 -14.62 -26.08
CA ASP A 166 10.98 -13.49 -26.37
C ASP A 166 11.83 -13.16 -25.13
N LEU A 167 13.06 -13.68 -25.10
CA LEU A 167 14.01 -13.40 -24.03
C LEU A 167 14.40 -11.91 -23.98
N SER A 168 14.44 -11.23 -25.13
CA SER A 168 14.84 -9.82 -25.21
C SER A 168 13.82 -8.90 -24.53
N ARG A 169 12.53 -9.25 -24.60
CA ARG A 169 11.46 -8.57 -23.84
C ARG A 169 11.62 -8.77 -22.34
N LEU A 170 11.97 -9.98 -21.90
CA LEU A 170 12.24 -10.24 -20.48
C LEU A 170 13.48 -9.47 -20.00
N GLN A 171 14.54 -9.46 -20.80
CA GLN A 171 15.80 -8.77 -20.49
C GLN A 171 15.63 -7.28 -20.21
N ALA A 172 14.68 -6.63 -20.89
CA ALA A 172 14.37 -5.22 -20.67
C ALA A 172 13.87 -4.90 -19.25
N LEU A 173 13.37 -5.91 -18.52
CA LEU A 173 12.89 -5.81 -17.14
C LEU A 173 14.00 -6.09 -16.11
N TRP A 174 15.14 -6.64 -16.52
CA TRP A 174 16.18 -7.06 -15.58
C TRP A 174 16.85 -5.89 -14.91
N ILE A 175 17.17 -6.09 -13.62
CA ILE A 175 18.08 -5.22 -12.91
C ILE A 175 19.46 -5.22 -13.59
N THR A 176 20.01 -4.03 -13.83
CA THR A 176 21.31 -3.86 -14.50
C THR A 176 22.44 -3.63 -13.50
N ASP A 177 23.70 -3.75 -13.93
CA ASP A 177 24.83 -3.40 -13.06
C ASP A 177 24.88 -1.90 -12.73
N ALA A 178 24.33 -1.07 -13.61
CA ALA A 178 24.13 0.36 -13.34
C ALA A 178 23.08 0.57 -12.23
N ASP A 179 21.98 -0.19 -12.26
CA ASP A 179 20.97 -0.17 -11.21
C ASP A 179 21.55 -0.65 -9.87
N LEU A 180 22.28 -1.77 -9.86
CA LEU A 180 22.93 -2.30 -8.65
C LEU A 180 23.93 -1.30 -8.05
N LYS A 181 24.68 -0.59 -8.91
CA LYS A 181 25.57 0.49 -8.49
C LYS A 181 24.80 1.68 -7.93
N ALA A 182 23.68 2.07 -8.55
CA ALA A 182 22.84 3.16 -8.09
C ALA A 182 22.15 2.84 -6.76
N LEU A 183 21.82 1.57 -6.51
CA LEU A 183 21.27 1.07 -5.25
C LEU A 183 22.32 1.00 -4.13
N GLU A 184 23.62 1.05 -4.45
CA GLU A 184 24.73 0.95 -3.50
C GLU A 184 24.61 -0.28 -2.58
N LEU A 185 24.23 -1.43 -3.17
CA LEU A 185 24.05 -2.68 -2.45
C LEU A 185 25.38 -3.29 -1.95
N PRO A 186 25.34 -4.08 -0.87
CA PRO A 186 26.50 -4.86 -0.41
C PRO A 186 27.02 -5.80 -1.50
N ALA A 187 28.34 -6.02 -1.53
CA ALA A 187 28.98 -6.88 -2.53
C ALA A 187 28.41 -8.31 -2.57
N ALA A 188 28.03 -8.87 -1.42
CA ALA A 188 27.41 -10.18 -1.35
C ALA A 188 26.06 -10.23 -2.07
N GLU A 189 25.25 -9.19 -1.93
CA GLU A 189 23.93 -9.11 -2.55
C GLU A 189 24.03 -8.84 -4.06
N VAL A 190 24.97 -7.98 -4.47
CA VAL A 190 25.32 -7.78 -5.88
C VAL A 190 25.72 -9.11 -6.52
N THR A 191 26.59 -9.88 -5.85
CA THR A 191 27.04 -11.19 -6.32
C THR A 191 25.88 -12.18 -6.46
N ARG A 192 24.94 -12.19 -5.49
CA ARG A 192 23.74 -13.04 -5.53
C ARG A 192 22.87 -12.71 -6.75
N ILE A 193 22.57 -11.44 -6.96
CA ILE A 193 21.73 -10.98 -8.08
C ILE A 193 22.38 -11.28 -9.44
N GLN A 194 23.70 -11.06 -9.57
CA GLN A 194 24.44 -11.40 -10.79
C GLN A 194 24.44 -12.91 -11.08
N ALA A 195 24.55 -13.74 -10.04
CA ALA A 195 24.47 -15.19 -10.18
C ALA A 195 23.09 -15.67 -10.67
N LEU A 196 22.00 -15.04 -10.22
CA LEU A 196 20.65 -15.32 -10.72
C LEU A 196 20.51 -14.94 -12.20
N ARG A 197 20.91 -13.71 -12.57
CA ARG A 197 20.90 -13.24 -13.97
C ARG A 197 21.67 -14.17 -14.91
N THR A 198 22.79 -14.74 -14.46
CA THR A 198 23.60 -15.67 -15.27
C THR A 198 22.83 -16.95 -15.65
N LYS A 199 21.93 -17.42 -14.78
CA LYS A 199 21.11 -18.63 -15.00
C LYS A 199 19.75 -18.32 -15.64
N ALA A 200 19.36 -17.04 -15.68
CA ALA A 200 18.02 -16.62 -16.06
C ALA A 200 17.65 -17.00 -17.50
N ALA A 201 18.59 -16.97 -18.45
CA ALA A 201 18.33 -17.36 -19.83
C ALA A 201 17.98 -18.86 -19.97
N GLU A 202 18.71 -19.74 -19.29
CA GLU A 202 18.43 -21.19 -19.25
C GLU A 202 17.09 -21.46 -18.55
N LYS A 203 16.86 -20.81 -17.40
CA LYS A 203 15.60 -20.91 -16.65
C LYS A 203 14.40 -20.46 -17.49
N PHE A 204 14.52 -19.32 -18.20
CA PHE A 204 13.49 -18.81 -19.09
C PHE A 204 13.17 -19.79 -20.22
N GLN A 205 14.20 -20.35 -20.86
CA GLN A 205 14.02 -21.34 -21.92
C GLN A 205 13.28 -22.59 -21.40
N ALA A 206 13.70 -23.11 -20.25
CA ALA A 206 13.04 -24.25 -19.61
C ALA A 206 11.57 -23.95 -19.29
N THR A 207 11.25 -22.75 -18.80
CA THR A 207 9.88 -22.29 -18.57
C THR A 207 9.07 -22.22 -19.87
N CYS A 208 9.64 -21.67 -20.94
CA CYS A 208 9.00 -21.60 -22.25
C CYS A 208 8.79 -22.97 -22.91
N ASP A 209 9.63 -23.96 -22.59
CA ASP A 209 9.48 -25.34 -23.07
C ASP A 209 8.43 -26.11 -22.25
N LYS A 210 8.31 -25.81 -20.96
CA LYS A 210 7.30 -26.40 -20.05
C LYS A 210 5.90 -25.85 -20.29
N LEU A 211 5.78 -24.54 -20.54
CA LEU A 211 4.50 -23.85 -20.63
C LEU A 211 4.10 -23.60 -22.08
N ALA A 212 2.99 -24.18 -22.52
CA ALA A 212 2.40 -23.96 -23.83
C ALA A 212 1.53 -22.69 -23.86
N LEU A 213 2.14 -21.53 -23.64
CA LEU A 213 1.50 -20.21 -23.70
C LEU A 213 1.53 -19.65 -25.13
N GLY A 214 0.62 -18.73 -25.46
CA GLY A 214 0.54 -18.12 -26.80
C GLY A 214 -0.60 -17.09 -26.90
N ASP A 215 -1.16 -16.88 -28.09
CA ASP A 215 -2.13 -15.79 -28.38
C ASP A 215 -3.42 -15.84 -27.55
N LYS A 216 -3.77 -17.00 -26.99
CA LYS A 216 -4.95 -17.20 -26.11
C LYS A 216 -4.60 -17.08 -24.62
N THR A 217 -3.39 -16.65 -24.30
CA THR A 217 -2.96 -16.42 -22.94
C THR A 217 -3.29 -14.97 -22.56
N HIS A 218 -4.04 -14.81 -21.47
CA HIS A 218 -4.46 -13.52 -20.95
C HIS A 218 -3.91 -13.31 -19.55
N TRP A 219 -3.34 -12.14 -19.32
CA TRP A 219 -2.94 -11.71 -17.98
C TRP A 219 -4.19 -11.38 -17.15
N GLU A 220 -4.26 -11.90 -15.92
CA GLU A 220 -5.38 -11.63 -15.01
C GLU A 220 -4.96 -10.64 -13.92
N ARG A 221 -3.91 -10.99 -13.15
CA ARG A 221 -3.34 -10.11 -12.12
C ARG A 221 -1.92 -10.48 -11.73
N LEU A 222 -1.23 -9.52 -11.12
CA LEU A 222 -0.07 -9.76 -10.28
C LEU A 222 -0.53 -10.27 -8.92
N GLU A 223 0.09 -11.35 -8.44
CA GLU A 223 -0.01 -11.83 -7.07
C GLU A 223 1.32 -11.61 -6.37
N ALA A 224 1.30 -10.72 -5.39
CA ALA A 224 2.39 -10.43 -4.49
C ALA A 224 1.81 -9.93 -3.15
N GLY A 225 2.50 -10.20 -2.04
CA GLY A 225 2.22 -9.52 -0.77
C GLY A 225 2.57 -8.04 -0.86
N PRO A 226 2.29 -7.21 0.17
CA PRO A 226 2.70 -5.81 0.18
C PRO A 226 4.21 -5.64 -0.07
N PRO A 227 4.66 -4.61 -0.80
CA PRO A 227 6.08 -4.36 -0.98
C PRO A 227 6.71 -4.07 0.38
N GLN A 228 7.89 -4.62 0.60
CA GLN A 228 8.64 -4.46 1.83
C GLN A 228 9.72 -3.41 1.63
N CYS A 229 9.87 -2.54 2.63
CA CYS A 229 11.04 -1.68 2.77
C CYS A 229 12.06 -2.43 3.63
N VAL A 230 13.22 -2.76 3.07
CA VAL A 230 14.35 -3.32 3.83
C VAL A 230 15.30 -2.17 4.15
N PRO A 231 15.44 -1.79 5.42
CA PRO A 231 16.27 -0.66 5.81
C PRO A 231 17.74 -0.87 5.42
N ALA A 232 18.41 0.23 5.01
CA ALA A 232 19.78 0.22 4.55
C ALA A 232 20.74 -0.50 5.53
N GLU A 233 20.58 -0.26 6.83
CA GLU A 233 21.40 -0.81 7.90
C GLU A 233 21.24 -2.33 8.07
N GLN A 234 20.07 -2.89 7.74
CA GLN A 234 19.82 -4.33 7.85
C GLN A 234 20.62 -5.12 6.81
N ILE A 235 20.79 -4.53 5.63
CA ILE A 235 21.56 -5.15 4.54
C ILE A 235 23.00 -4.65 4.49
N GLY A 236 23.36 -3.57 5.18
CA GLY A 236 24.67 -2.92 5.05
C GLY A 236 24.80 -2.11 3.75
N GLY A 237 23.68 -1.64 3.22
CA GLY A 237 23.60 -0.71 2.09
C GLY A 237 23.60 0.75 2.55
N LYS A 238 23.50 1.69 1.60
CA LYS A 238 23.45 3.14 1.91
C LYS A 238 22.07 3.78 1.76
N GLN A 239 21.10 3.03 1.25
CA GLN A 239 19.71 3.45 1.12
C GLN A 239 18.79 2.25 1.29
N ASP A 240 17.54 2.53 1.65
CA ASP A 240 16.53 1.50 1.83
C ASP A 240 16.19 0.82 0.51
N LEU A 241 15.94 -0.49 0.59
CA LEU A 241 15.59 -1.30 -0.57
C LEU A 241 14.10 -1.62 -0.52
N ILE A 242 13.33 -1.09 -1.47
CA ILE A 242 11.92 -1.43 -1.64
C ILE A 242 11.80 -2.63 -2.59
N LYS A 243 11.16 -3.70 -2.13
CA LYS A 243 11.05 -4.94 -2.92
C LYS A 243 9.79 -5.76 -2.66
N TYR A 244 9.42 -6.55 -3.65
CA TYR A 244 8.53 -7.71 -3.47
C TYR A 244 9.38 -8.97 -3.41
N GLN A 245 9.17 -9.80 -2.38
CA GLN A 245 9.96 -11.03 -2.20
C GLN A 245 9.51 -12.16 -3.14
N HIS A 246 8.20 -12.30 -3.35
CA HIS A 246 7.60 -13.38 -4.14
C HIS A 246 6.52 -12.82 -5.05
N CYS A 247 6.75 -12.88 -6.36
CA CYS A 247 5.84 -12.42 -7.37
C CYS A 247 5.43 -13.57 -8.30
N SER A 248 4.14 -13.65 -8.58
CA SER A 248 3.56 -14.57 -9.54
C SER A 248 2.54 -13.87 -10.41
N VAL A 249 2.47 -14.24 -11.69
CA VAL A 249 1.36 -13.84 -12.56
C VAL A 249 0.26 -14.90 -12.46
N LEU A 250 -0.96 -14.48 -12.14
CA LEU A 250 -2.15 -15.28 -12.48
C LEU A 250 -2.45 -15.03 -13.95
N TYR A 251 -2.54 -16.09 -14.74
CA TYR A 251 -2.94 -16.00 -16.14
C TYR A 251 -4.03 -17.01 -16.48
N GLU A 252 -4.82 -16.68 -17.49
CA GLU A 252 -5.74 -17.59 -18.14
C GLU A 252 -5.12 -18.05 -19.47
N ASN A 253 -5.19 -19.35 -19.77
CA ASN A 253 -4.76 -19.91 -21.04
C ASN A 253 -5.74 -21.01 -21.47
N ASN A 254 -6.43 -20.80 -22.59
CA ASN A 254 -7.44 -21.74 -23.13
C ASN A 254 -8.55 -22.09 -22.10
N GLY A 255 -9.02 -21.11 -21.35
CA GLY A 255 -10.08 -21.23 -20.35
C GLY A 255 -9.62 -21.86 -19.02
N LYS A 256 -8.31 -22.04 -18.82
CA LYS A 256 -7.72 -22.55 -17.57
C LYS A 256 -6.86 -21.49 -16.91
N HIS A 257 -6.99 -21.34 -15.61
CA HIS A 257 -6.16 -20.42 -14.82
C HIS A 257 -4.97 -21.15 -14.22
N ASP A 258 -3.79 -20.53 -14.29
CA ASP A 258 -2.56 -21.08 -13.72
C ASP A 258 -1.60 -19.94 -13.30
N TRP A 259 -0.51 -20.31 -12.63
CA TRP A 259 0.44 -19.39 -12.01
C TRP A 259 1.80 -19.44 -12.69
N LEU A 260 2.35 -18.27 -12.99
CA LEU A 260 3.72 -18.10 -13.47
C LEU A 260 4.54 -17.37 -12.39
N PRO A 261 5.27 -18.08 -11.52
CA PRO A 261 6.17 -17.45 -10.57
C PRO A 261 7.35 -16.81 -11.31
N PHE A 262 7.77 -15.63 -10.86
CA PHE A 262 8.92 -14.92 -11.42
C PHE A 262 9.82 -14.24 -10.37
N GLY A 263 9.64 -14.62 -9.11
CA GLY A 263 10.59 -14.33 -8.04
C GLY A 263 10.50 -12.92 -7.50
N GLU A 264 11.66 -12.32 -7.23
CA GLU A 264 11.79 -11.02 -6.55
C GLU A 264 11.77 -9.85 -7.55
N MET A 265 11.09 -8.76 -7.15
CA MET A 265 11.16 -7.46 -7.82
C MET A 265 11.74 -6.40 -6.90
N ILE A 266 12.69 -5.60 -7.43
CA ILE A 266 13.32 -4.49 -6.72
C ILE A 266 12.92 -3.18 -7.39
N GLN A 267 12.53 -2.19 -6.61
CA GLN A 267 12.25 -0.85 -7.11
C GLN A 267 13.57 -0.08 -7.33
N VAL A 268 13.77 0.42 -8.56
CA VAL A 268 14.90 1.29 -8.93
C VAL A 268 14.36 2.56 -9.56
N GLY A 269 14.40 3.66 -8.82
CA GLY A 269 13.73 4.90 -9.22
C GLY A 269 12.23 4.68 -9.44
N LEU A 270 11.77 4.88 -10.68
CA LEU A 270 10.35 4.71 -11.06
C LEU A 270 10.07 3.38 -11.78
N ALA A 271 11.06 2.48 -11.85
CA ALA A 271 10.93 1.20 -12.53
C ALA A 271 11.06 0.03 -11.55
N TRP A 272 10.16 -0.94 -11.66
CA TRP A 272 10.29 -2.22 -10.99
C TRP A 272 11.13 -3.17 -11.85
N ARG A 273 12.17 -3.75 -11.25
CA ARG A 273 13.14 -4.64 -11.89
C ARG A 273 12.98 -6.05 -11.37
N ILE A 274 12.91 -7.03 -12.27
CA ILE A 274 13.02 -8.44 -11.87
C ILE A 274 14.52 -8.81 -11.76
N ILE A 275 14.87 -9.70 -10.84
CA ILE A 275 16.27 -10.12 -10.63
C ILE A 275 16.61 -11.52 -11.15
N ASP A 276 15.59 -12.25 -11.62
CA ASP A 276 15.68 -13.62 -12.15
C ASP A 276 14.71 -13.79 -13.35
N ALA A 277 14.60 -15.00 -13.89
CA ALA A 277 13.61 -15.36 -14.90
C ALA A 277 12.38 -16.07 -14.30
N PRO A 278 11.23 -16.01 -15.00
CA PRO A 278 10.05 -16.78 -14.64
C PRO A 278 10.33 -18.28 -14.68
N GLY A 279 9.75 -19.00 -13.72
CA GLY A 279 9.96 -20.43 -13.52
C GLY A 279 10.11 -20.76 -12.05
N GLU A 280 9.96 -22.04 -11.73
CA GLU A 280 10.13 -22.57 -10.37
C GLU A 280 11.54 -22.22 -9.84
N GLU A 281 11.63 -21.69 -8.63
CA GLU A 281 12.91 -21.38 -8.01
C GLU A 281 13.66 -22.67 -7.65
N ALA A 282 14.98 -22.68 -7.92
CA ALA A 282 15.91 -23.61 -7.28
C ALA A 282 16.14 -23.16 -5.82
N GLY A 283 15.12 -23.23 -4.97
CA GLY A 283 15.23 -22.82 -3.57
C GLY A 283 13.93 -22.44 -2.89
N SER A 284 13.06 -21.64 -3.51
CA SER A 284 11.65 -21.48 -3.09
C SER A 284 10.74 -22.39 -3.91
N GLY A 285 10.92 -23.67 -3.66
CA GLY A 285 9.72 -24.47 -3.59
C GLY A 285 8.82 -23.84 -2.52
N SER A 286 7.67 -23.29 -2.90
CA SER A 286 6.46 -23.99 -2.46
C SER A 286 6.74 -25.42 -2.84
N GLY A 287 7.18 -26.22 -1.85
CA GLY A 287 7.95 -27.43 -2.09
C GLY A 287 7.48 -28.07 -3.39
N GLY A 288 8.41 -28.28 -4.33
CA GLY A 288 8.23 -29.41 -5.23
C GLY A 288 8.14 -30.60 -4.31
N THR A 289 6.95 -30.83 -3.76
CA THR A 289 6.69 -31.90 -2.86
C THR A 289 6.69 -33.07 -3.79
N THR A 290 7.85 -33.70 -3.86
CA THR A 290 7.97 -35.12 -4.18
C THR A 290 7.04 -35.96 -3.29
N ASN A 291 6.41 -35.36 -2.28
CA ASN A 291 5.25 -35.81 -1.55
C ASN A 291 3.91 -35.31 -2.17
N PRO A 292 3.26 -36.10 -3.05
CA PRO A 292 1.91 -35.84 -3.54
C PRO A 292 0.87 -35.57 -2.44
N GLU A 293 1.08 -36.10 -1.23
CA GLU A 293 0.17 -35.88 -0.11
C GLU A 293 0.25 -34.43 0.41
N LEU A 294 1.44 -33.82 0.38
CA LEU A 294 1.59 -32.41 0.77
C LEU A 294 1.02 -31.48 -0.30
N THR A 295 1.23 -31.76 -1.60
CA THR A 295 0.56 -31.01 -2.68
C THR A 295 -0.94 -31.03 -2.49
N LYS A 296 -1.50 -32.22 -2.27
CA LYS A 296 -2.93 -32.39 -2.04
C LYS A 296 -3.40 -31.64 -0.78
N ALA A 297 -2.65 -31.68 0.31
CA ALA A 297 -3.02 -30.96 1.54
C ALA A 297 -3.03 -29.44 1.33
N LEU A 298 -2.10 -28.90 0.54
CA LEU A 298 -2.05 -27.48 0.16
C LEU A 298 -3.23 -27.10 -0.76
N ASP A 299 -3.56 -27.96 -1.74
CA ASP A 299 -4.72 -27.76 -2.61
C ASP A 299 -6.05 -27.81 -1.83
N ASP A 300 -6.17 -28.76 -0.89
CA ASP A 300 -7.32 -28.88 0.00
C ASP A 300 -7.47 -27.64 0.88
N LEU A 301 -6.36 -27.11 1.43
CA LEU A 301 -6.34 -25.85 2.18
C LEU A 301 -6.78 -24.67 1.32
N LYS A 302 -6.23 -24.54 0.10
CA LYS A 302 -6.63 -23.48 -0.84
C LYS A 302 -8.11 -23.55 -1.20
N ALA A 303 -8.63 -24.76 -1.44
CA ALA A 303 -10.04 -24.97 -1.69
C ALA A 303 -10.92 -24.67 -0.47
N TRP A 304 -10.38 -24.83 0.74
CA TRP A 304 -11.04 -24.45 1.99
C TRP A 304 -11.07 -22.94 2.18
N ASP A 305 -9.96 -22.24 1.94
CA ASP A 305 -9.85 -20.78 2.07
C ASP A 305 -10.82 -20.05 1.11
N ASN A 306 -11.09 -20.62 -0.07
CA ASN A 306 -12.11 -20.11 -0.99
C ASN A 306 -13.56 -20.16 -0.45
N LYS A 307 -13.79 -20.87 0.67
CA LYS A 307 -15.08 -21.00 1.35
C LYS A 307 -15.17 -20.13 2.61
N ALA A 308 -14.21 -19.22 2.83
CA ALA A 308 -14.21 -18.32 3.96
C ALA A 308 -15.58 -17.60 4.11
N PRO A 309 -16.20 -17.60 5.31
CA PRO A 309 -17.45 -16.90 5.56
C PRO A 309 -17.35 -15.42 5.17
N LYS A 310 -18.31 -14.92 4.39
CA LYS A 310 -18.34 -13.51 3.98
C LYS A 310 -19.14 -12.68 4.99
N GLY A 311 -18.49 -11.68 5.57
CA GLY A 311 -19.14 -10.49 6.13
C GLY A 311 -19.92 -10.65 7.43
N GLN A 312 -19.28 -11.04 8.53
CA GLN A 312 -19.85 -10.85 9.87
C GLN A 312 -18.77 -10.51 10.91
N ASP A 313 -18.41 -9.23 11.03
CA ASP A 313 -17.69 -8.69 12.19
C ASP A 313 -18.65 -8.48 13.36
N VAL A 314 -19.41 -9.53 13.72
CA VAL A 314 -20.32 -9.48 14.86
C VAL A 314 -19.62 -10.16 16.04
N PRO A 315 -19.32 -9.42 17.13
CA PRO A 315 -18.72 -10.02 18.32
C PRO A 315 -19.61 -11.11 18.92
N GLY A 316 -19.00 -12.23 19.31
CA GLY A 316 -19.67 -13.34 19.99
C GLY A 316 -19.69 -14.65 19.19
N PRO A 317 -20.47 -15.65 19.66
CA PRO A 317 -20.46 -16.98 19.06
C PRO A 317 -20.90 -16.97 17.59
N ASN A 318 -20.09 -17.59 16.73
CA ASN A 318 -20.34 -17.71 15.29
C ASN A 318 -19.95 -19.09 14.80
N ALA A 319 -20.94 -19.95 14.59
CA ALA A 319 -20.73 -21.35 14.19
C ALA A 319 -20.04 -21.50 12.83
N ASP A 320 -20.24 -20.57 11.90
CA ASP A 320 -19.61 -20.62 10.57
C ASP A 320 -18.11 -20.27 10.66
N LEU A 321 -17.75 -19.27 11.47
CA LEU A 321 -16.35 -18.93 11.75
C LEU A 321 -15.62 -20.03 12.53
N VAL A 322 -16.29 -20.65 13.51
CA VAL A 322 -15.75 -21.80 14.24
C VAL A 322 -15.47 -22.95 13.27
N ARG A 323 -16.47 -23.35 12.49
CA ARG A 323 -16.33 -24.44 11.52
C ARG A 323 -15.23 -24.18 10.51
N TYR A 324 -15.15 -22.96 9.99
CA TYR A 324 -14.12 -22.56 9.04
C TYR A 324 -12.73 -22.66 9.66
N ASN A 325 -12.50 -22.05 10.81
CA ASN A 325 -11.18 -22.00 11.43
C ASN A 325 -10.73 -23.36 11.97
N VAL A 326 -11.63 -24.17 12.54
CA VAL A 326 -11.32 -25.55 12.96
C VAL A 326 -10.97 -26.40 11.75
N GLY A 327 -11.77 -26.36 10.67
CA GLY A 327 -11.46 -27.11 9.45
C GLY A 327 -10.15 -26.67 8.79
N ARG A 328 -9.84 -25.36 8.84
CA ARG A 328 -8.57 -24.81 8.37
C ARG A 328 -7.40 -25.29 9.24
N ALA A 329 -7.55 -25.30 10.56
CA ALA A 329 -6.56 -25.83 11.50
C ALA A 329 -6.24 -27.31 11.23
N GLU A 330 -7.25 -28.16 11.02
CA GLU A 330 -7.05 -29.58 10.68
C GLU A 330 -6.24 -29.80 9.39
N LEU A 331 -6.43 -28.93 8.39
CA LEU A 331 -5.66 -28.97 7.14
C LEU A 331 -4.21 -28.51 7.36
N ILE A 332 -4.00 -27.47 8.16
CA ILE A 332 -2.67 -27.01 8.55
C ILE A 332 -1.92 -28.08 9.35
N GLU A 333 -2.59 -28.82 10.23
CA GLU A 333 -1.96 -29.93 10.96
C GLU A 333 -1.52 -31.07 10.04
N LYS A 334 -2.27 -31.35 8.96
CA LYS A 334 -1.85 -32.30 7.93
C LYS A 334 -0.59 -31.79 7.23
N ILE A 335 -0.56 -30.50 6.87
CA ILE A 335 0.62 -29.86 6.27
C ILE A 335 1.81 -29.93 7.23
N LEU A 336 1.62 -29.66 8.52
CA LEU A 336 2.66 -29.76 9.54
C LEU A 336 3.25 -31.17 9.69
N LYS A 337 2.52 -32.23 9.36
CA LYS A 337 3.05 -33.61 9.36
C LYS A 337 3.92 -33.91 8.14
N LEU A 338 3.77 -33.13 7.06
CA LEU A 338 4.32 -33.44 5.74
C LEU A 338 5.38 -32.42 5.27
N CYS A 339 5.37 -31.20 5.83
CA CYS A 339 6.30 -30.13 5.45
C CYS A 339 7.68 -30.26 6.10
N GLU A 340 8.67 -29.64 5.46
CA GLU A 340 10.05 -29.59 5.95
C GLU A 340 10.15 -28.74 7.22
N ALA A 341 11.15 -29.01 8.06
CA ALA A 341 11.37 -28.30 9.32
C ALA A 341 11.41 -26.77 9.15
N LYS A 342 12.02 -26.28 8.06
CA LYS A 342 12.18 -24.86 7.75
C LYS A 342 10.84 -24.13 7.49
N ASP A 343 9.80 -24.86 7.08
CA ASP A 343 8.49 -24.28 6.73
C ASP A 343 7.51 -24.33 7.92
N ARG A 344 7.84 -25.09 8.98
CA ARG A 344 6.91 -25.37 10.09
C ARG A 344 6.48 -24.13 10.86
N ASP A 345 7.37 -23.17 11.07
CA ASP A 345 7.10 -21.99 11.90
C ASP A 345 5.93 -21.16 11.34
N GLN A 346 5.91 -20.96 10.02
CA GLN A 346 4.83 -20.23 9.36
C GLN A 346 3.48 -20.97 9.53
N TRP A 347 3.48 -22.30 9.39
CA TRP A 347 2.28 -23.11 9.57
C TRP A 347 1.81 -23.15 11.03
N LEU A 348 2.73 -23.17 12.00
CA LEU A 348 2.39 -23.12 13.43
C LEU A 348 1.77 -21.77 13.82
N ARG A 349 2.24 -20.66 13.25
CA ARG A 349 1.61 -19.34 13.42
C ARG A 349 0.18 -19.32 12.88
N GLN A 350 -0.02 -19.81 11.66
CA GLN A 350 -1.36 -19.89 11.06
C GLN A 350 -2.29 -20.85 11.83
N LEU A 351 -1.76 -21.94 12.37
CA LEU A 351 -2.52 -22.85 13.23
C LEU A 351 -2.99 -22.12 14.50
N ALA A 352 -2.09 -21.38 15.17
CA ALA A 352 -2.43 -20.62 16.35
C ALA A 352 -3.48 -19.53 16.07
N ASP A 353 -3.39 -18.84 14.92
CA ASP A 353 -4.40 -17.85 14.51
C ASP A 353 -5.78 -18.49 14.29
N CYS A 354 -5.84 -19.64 13.60
CA CYS A 354 -7.08 -20.37 13.41
C CYS A 354 -7.68 -20.85 14.74
N LEU A 355 -6.88 -21.46 15.60
CA LEU A 355 -7.37 -21.94 16.89
C LEU A 355 -7.81 -20.79 17.80
N SER A 356 -7.10 -19.65 17.78
CA SER A 356 -7.48 -18.45 18.53
C SER A 356 -8.79 -17.86 18.03
N ALA A 357 -8.96 -17.72 16.71
CA ALA A 357 -10.20 -17.22 16.11
C ALA A 357 -11.39 -18.15 16.38
N ALA A 358 -11.18 -19.48 16.25
CA ALA A 358 -12.20 -20.47 16.60
C ALA A 358 -12.58 -20.37 18.09
N ALA A 359 -11.60 -20.30 19.00
CA ALA A 359 -11.86 -20.16 20.43
C ALA A 359 -12.70 -18.92 20.76
N GLN A 360 -12.37 -17.77 20.17
CA GLN A 360 -13.09 -16.50 20.42
C GLN A 360 -14.51 -16.47 19.85
N THR A 361 -14.80 -17.32 18.86
CA THR A 361 -16.11 -17.41 18.20
C THR A 361 -16.89 -18.66 18.60
N SER A 362 -16.35 -19.50 19.47
CA SER A 362 -17.05 -20.66 20.01
C SER A 362 -18.10 -20.28 21.06
N PRO A 363 -19.19 -21.05 21.20
CA PRO A 363 -20.06 -20.94 22.36
C PRO A 363 -19.31 -21.35 23.64
N ASP A 364 -19.68 -20.81 24.80
CA ASP A 364 -19.05 -21.10 26.11
C ASP A 364 -18.98 -22.60 26.46
N THR A 365 -19.85 -23.41 25.85
CA THR A 365 -19.93 -24.87 26.03
C THR A 365 -18.87 -25.63 25.23
N ASP A 366 -18.23 -25.03 24.23
CA ASP A 366 -17.23 -25.64 23.38
C ASP A 366 -15.86 -24.98 23.56
N LYS A 367 -14.99 -25.68 24.30
CA LYS A 367 -13.62 -25.23 24.59
C LYS A 367 -12.56 -25.92 23.74
N SER A 368 -12.96 -26.76 22.78
CA SER A 368 -12.05 -27.64 22.05
C SER A 368 -10.92 -26.88 21.34
N ALA A 369 -11.24 -25.81 20.61
CA ALA A 369 -10.25 -24.98 19.93
C ALA A 369 -9.29 -24.29 20.91
N TYR A 370 -9.81 -23.81 22.05
CA TYR A 370 -8.98 -23.18 23.09
C TYR A 370 -8.05 -24.19 23.77
N GLU A 371 -8.56 -25.37 24.16
CA GLU A 371 -7.76 -26.44 24.76
C GLU A 371 -6.65 -26.93 23.80
N HIS A 372 -6.94 -26.94 22.51
CA HIS A 372 -5.94 -27.25 21.48
C HIS A 372 -4.88 -26.15 21.38
N LEU A 373 -5.28 -24.87 21.39
CA LEU A 373 -4.34 -23.74 21.40
C LEU A 373 -3.44 -23.76 22.65
N VAL A 374 -3.99 -24.08 23.82
CA VAL A 374 -3.23 -24.26 25.07
C VAL A 374 -2.22 -25.41 24.94
N SER A 375 -2.61 -26.53 24.34
CA SER A 375 -1.70 -27.66 24.12
C SER A 375 -0.53 -27.28 23.19
N LEU A 376 -0.83 -26.52 22.14
CA LEU A 376 0.17 -25.99 21.20
C LEU A 376 1.14 -25.00 21.89
N GLU A 377 0.59 -24.07 22.69
CA GLU A 377 1.38 -23.12 23.48
C GLU A 377 2.31 -23.85 24.45
N GLN A 378 1.79 -24.79 25.25
CA GLN A 378 2.58 -25.55 26.23
C GLN A 378 3.70 -26.36 25.57
N GLN A 379 3.42 -26.93 24.39
CA GLN A 379 4.43 -27.63 23.63
C GLN A 379 5.53 -26.67 23.17
N LEU A 380 5.19 -25.53 22.59
CA LEU A 380 6.17 -24.55 22.10
C LEU A 380 6.96 -23.88 23.22
N ALA A 381 6.31 -23.58 24.36
CA ALA A 381 6.97 -23.06 25.55
C ALA A 381 8.00 -24.05 26.12
N LYS A 382 7.74 -25.37 26.00
CA LYS A 382 8.66 -26.42 26.42
C LYS A 382 9.78 -26.67 25.40
N ASP A 383 9.43 -26.79 24.12
CA ASP A 383 10.35 -27.24 23.08
C ASP A 383 11.24 -26.09 22.58
N GLN A 384 10.73 -24.85 22.59
CA GLN A 384 11.37 -23.67 22.00
C GLN A 384 11.18 -22.39 22.85
N PRO A 385 11.53 -22.40 24.16
CA PRO A 385 11.32 -21.26 25.04
C PRO A 385 12.07 -20.01 24.55
N GLY A 386 11.43 -18.83 24.66
CA GLY A 386 12.04 -17.55 24.30
C GLY A 386 12.12 -17.26 22.79
N THR A 387 11.66 -18.16 21.93
CA THR A 387 11.61 -17.92 20.47
C THR A 387 10.48 -16.97 20.08
N THR A 388 10.60 -16.33 18.92
CA THR A 388 9.54 -15.48 18.36
C THR A 388 8.25 -16.27 18.09
N LEU A 389 8.38 -17.53 17.68
CA LEU A 389 7.24 -18.43 17.51
C LEU A 389 6.53 -18.72 18.85
N ALA A 390 7.29 -19.07 19.90
CA ALA A 390 6.71 -19.31 21.21
C ALA A 390 6.03 -18.05 21.77
N ALA A 391 6.64 -16.87 21.59
CA ALA A 391 6.03 -15.59 21.94
C ALA A 391 4.70 -15.38 21.21
N TYR A 392 4.69 -15.54 19.89
CA TYR A 392 3.49 -15.36 19.06
C TYR A 392 2.33 -16.24 19.51
N VAL A 393 2.59 -17.55 19.69
CA VAL A 393 1.54 -18.50 20.10
C VAL A 393 1.06 -18.22 21.53
N THR A 394 1.97 -17.89 22.44
CA THR A 394 1.63 -17.49 23.82
C THR A 394 0.67 -16.30 23.81
N PHE A 395 0.94 -15.28 23.00
CA PHE A 395 0.09 -14.09 22.92
C PHE A 395 -1.29 -14.39 22.33
N ARG A 396 -1.38 -15.26 21.30
CA ARG A 396 -2.65 -15.70 20.71
C ARG A 396 -3.52 -16.50 21.68
N GLU A 397 -2.91 -17.37 22.48
CA GLU A 397 -3.59 -18.12 23.54
C GLU A 397 -4.11 -17.17 24.62
N MET A 398 -3.23 -16.31 25.14
CA MET A 398 -3.55 -15.30 26.14
C MET A 398 -4.74 -14.44 25.69
N SER A 399 -4.71 -13.96 24.46
CA SER A 399 -5.76 -13.12 23.88
C SER A 399 -7.10 -13.87 23.77
N ALA A 400 -7.08 -15.15 23.38
CA ALA A 400 -8.27 -15.99 23.32
C ALA A 400 -8.87 -16.24 24.73
N ASP A 401 -8.04 -16.54 25.73
CA ASP A 401 -8.48 -16.69 27.13
C ASP A 401 -9.16 -15.41 27.64
N TYR A 402 -8.54 -14.25 27.40
CA TYR A 402 -9.08 -12.97 27.83
C TYR A 402 -10.42 -12.64 27.14
N ALA A 403 -10.48 -12.79 25.82
CA ALA A 403 -11.69 -12.50 25.04
C ALA A 403 -12.88 -13.40 25.43
N THR A 404 -12.65 -14.71 25.61
CA THR A 404 -13.70 -15.67 26.00
C THR A 404 -14.21 -15.38 27.42
N LYS A 405 -13.32 -15.06 28.37
CA LYS A 405 -13.73 -14.66 29.72
C LYS A 405 -14.50 -13.34 29.71
N LEU A 406 -14.06 -12.35 28.93
CA LEU A 406 -14.72 -11.05 28.81
C LEU A 406 -16.15 -11.19 28.26
N ALA A 407 -16.38 -12.09 27.30
CA ALA A 407 -17.70 -12.38 26.73
C ALA A 407 -18.71 -12.85 27.79
N SER A 408 -18.26 -13.56 28.83
CA SER A 408 -19.12 -14.02 29.94
C SER A 408 -19.70 -12.87 30.78
N LYS A 409 -19.06 -11.68 30.76
CA LYS A 409 -19.37 -10.49 31.58
C LYS A 409 -19.41 -10.73 33.09
N LYS A 410 -18.89 -11.85 33.57
CA LYS A 410 -18.76 -12.19 35.00
C LYS A 410 -17.37 -11.80 35.48
N ASP A 411 -17.26 -11.37 36.74
CA ASP A 411 -15.95 -11.17 37.41
C ASP A 411 -14.96 -10.28 36.62
N LEU A 412 -15.45 -9.24 35.93
CA LEU A 412 -14.68 -8.38 35.03
C LEU A 412 -13.39 -7.82 35.67
N ALA A 413 -13.44 -7.47 36.94
CA ALA A 413 -12.27 -6.97 37.68
C ALA A 413 -11.18 -8.05 37.82
N GLN A 414 -11.58 -9.29 38.13
CA GLN A 414 -10.67 -10.43 38.26
C GLN A 414 -10.08 -10.82 36.90
N ILE A 415 -10.90 -10.79 35.84
CA ILE A 415 -10.44 -11.06 34.47
C ILE A 415 -9.38 -10.03 34.06
N GLN A 416 -9.63 -8.74 34.31
CA GLN A 416 -8.69 -7.67 34.02
C GLN A 416 -7.38 -7.82 34.82
N GLU A 417 -7.45 -8.16 36.11
CA GLU A 417 -6.28 -8.39 36.95
C GLU A 417 -5.43 -9.58 36.46
N GLN A 418 -6.08 -10.69 36.10
CA GLN A 418 -5.42 -11.84 35.51
C GLN A 418 -4.76 -11.48 34.17
N TRP A 419 -5.46 -10.74 33.30
CA TRP A 419 -4.93 -10.29 32.02
C TRP A 419 -3.63 -9.49 32.19
N LEU A 420 -3.65 -8.47 33.05
CA LEU A 420 -2.47 -7.65 33.31
C LEU A 420 -1.32 -8.47 33.93
N THR A 421 -1.63 -9.43 34.81
CA THR A 421 -0.62 -10.33 35.38
C THR A 421 0.04 -11.18 34.30
N ARG A 422 -0.76 -11.74 33.37
CA ARG A 422 -0.25 -12.54 32.25
C ARG A 422 0.56 -11.70 31.27
N LEU A 423 0.12 -10.48 30.95
CA LEU A 423 0.87 -9.55 30.11
C LEU A 423 2.22 -9.18 30.73
N ALA A 424 2.26 -8.91 32.05
CA ALA A 424 3.49 -8.59 32.76
C ALA A 424 4.50 -9.75 32.69
N LYS A 425 4.02 -10.99 32.85
CA LYS A 425 4.83 -12.19 32.65
C LYS A 425 5.29 -12.33 31.19
N PHE A 426 4.40 -12.11 30.23
CA PHE A 426 4.70 -12.20 28.81
C PHE A 426 5.84 -11.25 28.40
N VAL A 427 5.79 -9.97 28.79
CA VAL A 427 6.85 -9.01 28.46
C VAL A 427 8.15 -9.25 29.21
N GLN A 428 8.11 -10.00 30.32
CA GLN A 428 9.30 -10.47 31.03
C GLN A 428 9.95 -11.66 30.30
N ASP A 429 9.14 -12.62 29.86
CA ASP A 429 9.63 -13.82 29.16
C ASP A 429 10.04 -13.52 27.71
N TYR A 430 9.37 -12.56 27.07
CA TYR A 430 9.56 -12.17 25.67
C TYR A 430 9.74 -10.64 25.52
N PRO A 431 10.81 -10.04 26.05
CA PRO A 431 10.99 -8.58 26.08
C PRO A 431 11.13 -7.93 24.70
N GLN A 432 11.43 -8.72 23.66
CA GLN A 432 11.62 -8.33 22.25
C GLN A 432 10.64 -9.07 21.31
N GLY A 433 9.56 -9.64 21.86
CA GLY A 433 8.54 -10.34 21.08
C GLY A 433 7.73 -9.39 20.19
N GLU A 434 7.21 -9.90 19.07
CA GLU A 434 6.44 -9.13 18.08
C GLU A 434 5.21 -8.46 18.71
N ASP A 435 4.49 -9.14 19.61
CA ASP A 435 3.31 -8.60 20.31
C ASP A 435 3.65 -7.89 21.65
N SER A 436 4.93 -7.78 22.01
CA SER A 436 5.36 -7.15 23.27
C SER A 436 5.12 -5.64 23.33
N PRO A 437 5.21 -4.86 22.23
CA PRO A 437 4.77 -3.46 22.23
C PRO A 437 3.30 -3.30 22.64
N ASP A 438 2.40 -4.13 22.08
CA ASP A 438 0.98 -4.12 22.42
C ASP A 438 0.74 -4.51 23.88
N ALA A 439 1.44 -5.53 24.37
CA ALA A 439 1.38 -5.94 25.77
C ALA A 439 1.82 -4.81 26.73
N LEU A 440 2.93 -4.14 26.44
CA LEU A 440 3.44 -3.03 27.23
C LEU A 440 2.48 -1.83 27.22
N LEU A 441 1.87 -1.52 26.07
CA LEU A 441 0.87 -0.46 25.98
C LEU A 441 -0.37 -0.79 26.83
N GLN A 442 -0.88 -2.02 26.75
CA GLN A 442 -2.03 -2.47 27.54
C GLN A 442 -1.74 -2.49 29.04
N LEU A 443 -0.52 -2.87 29.45
CA LEU A 443 -0.08 -2.79 30.84
C LEU A 443 -0.07 -1.35 31.36
N GLY A 444 0.40 -0.41 30.53
CA GLY A 444 0.34 1.01 30.84
C GLY A 444 -1.09 1.51 31.01
N MET A 445 -1.97 1.20 30.06
CA MET A 445 -3.40 1.58 30.11
C MET A 445 -4.11 0.99 31.32
N GLY A 446 -3.90 -0.30 31.60
CA GLY A 446 -4.49 -0.97 32.75
C GLY A 446 -4.00 -0.37 34.07
N SER A 447 -2.72 -0.02 34.15
CA SER A 447 -2.15 0.66 35.32
C SER A 447 -2.76 2.05 35.52
N GLU A 448 -2.99 2.82 34.45
CA GLU A 448 -3.71 4.11 34.53
C GLU A 448 -5.13 3.92 35.05
N PHE A 449 -5.87 2.94 34.51
CA PHE A 449 -7.23 2.64 34.94
C PHE A 449 -7.31 2.28 36.42
N LEU A 450 -6.30 1.58 36.94
CA LEU A 450 -6.17 1.23 38.36
C LEU A 450 -5.62 2.39 39.24
N GLY A 451 -5.37 3.57 38.67
CA GLY A 451 -4.80 4.72 39.38
C GLY A 451 -3.32 4.57 39.74
N LYS A 452 -2.62 3.59 39.16
CA LYS A 452 -1.20 3.30 39.41
C LYS A 452 -0.30 4.03 38.40
N GLU A 453 -0.31 5.35 38.43
CA GLU A 453 0.35 6.17 37.40
C GLU A 453 1.87 5.95 37.32
N ALA A 454 2.54 5.74 38.46
CA ALA A 454 3.96 5.46 38.48
C ALA A 454 4.31 4.13 37.79
N GLU A 455 3.42 3.13 37.92
CA GLU A 455 3.55 1.84 37.23
C GLU A 455 3.25 1.99 35.74
N ALA A 456 2.19 2.74 35.38
CA ALA A 456 1.86 3.03 33.99
C ALA A 456 3.04 3.65 33.22
N LYS A 457 3.68 4.66 33.82
CA LYS A 457 4.86 5.31 33.21
C LYS A 457 6.02 4.34 33.04
N LYS A 458 6.24 3.38 33.95
CA LYS A 458 7.29 2.37 33.79
C LYS A 458 7.04 1.49 32.57
N TRP A 459 5.81 1.04 32.36
CA TRP A 459 5.46 0.24 31.19
C TRP A 459 5.62 1.02 29.88
N TYR A 460 5.17 2.28 29.84
CA TYR A 460 5.39 3.14 28.68
C TYR A 460 6.87 3.42 28.43
N GLN A 461 7.67 3.65 29.47
CA GLN A 461 9.12 3.84 29.35
C GLN A 461 9.81 2.58 28.84
N GLN A 462 9.37 1.39 29.29
CA GLN A 462 9.89 0.13 28.79
C GLN A 462 9.53 -0.08 27.31
N LEU A 463 8.33 0.31 26.88
CA LEU A 463 7.96 0.31 25.46
C LEU A 463 8.91 1.20 24.64
N LEU A 464 9.15 2.44 25.09
CA LEU A 464 10.07 3.36 24.43
C LEU A 464 11.52 2.85 24.40
N ALA A 465 11.96 2.17 25.46
CA ALA A 465 13.33 1.65 25.56
C ALA A 465 13.54 0.42 24.68
N ASN A 466 12.57 -0.49 24.64
CA ASN A 466 12.69 -1.74 23.91
C ASN A 466 12.32 -1.58 22.42
N PHE A 467 11.42 -0.66 22.09
CA PHE A 467 10.81 -0.53 20.76
C PHE A 467 10.70 0.94 20.32
N PRO A 468 11.83 1.70 20.22
CA PRO A 468 11.80 3.14 19.94
C PRO A 468 11.18 3.49 18.58
N ASP A 469 11.28 2.60 17.60
CA ASP A 469 10.81 2.81 16.22
C ASP A 469 9.41 2.22 15.96
N HIS A 470 8.80 1.57 16.96
CA HIS A 470 7.46 0.99 16.80
C HIS A 470 6.38 2.08 16.80
N PRO A 471 5.30 1.98 15.99
CA PRO A 471 4.24 3.00 15.96
C PRO A 471 3.63 3.35 17.33
N LEU A 472 3.52 2.36 18.22
CA LEU A 472 3.01 2.56 19.59
C LEU A 472 3.95 3.38 20.49
N ALA A 473 5.22 3.54 20.13
CA ALA A 473 6.18 4.37 20.88
C ALA A 473 5.73 5.83 20.95
N ALA A 474 5.24 6.39 19.85
CA ALA A 474 4.71 7.75 19.83
C ALA A 474 3.54 7.90 20.81
N LYS A 475 2.64 6.92 20.86
CA LYS A 475 1.48 6.90 21.76
C LYS A 475 1.88 6.77 23.23
N ALA A 476 2.84 5.90 23.54
CA ALA A 476 3.41 5.75 24.88
C ALA A 476 4.12 7.03 25.36
N LYS A 477 4.89 7.68 24.49
CA LYS A 477 5.50 8.99 24.77
C LYS A 477 4.45 10.07 25.04
N GLY A 478 3.38 10.10 24.24
CA GLY A 478 2.25 10.99 24.46
C GLY A 478 1.58 10.73 25.81
N ALA A 479 1.38 9.46 26.18
CA ALA A 479 0.77 9.09 27.45
C ALA A 479 1.65 9.53 28.65
N ILE A 480 2.97 9.35 28.59
CA ILE A 480 3.90 9.88 29.60
C ILE A 480 3.79 11.42 29.67
N THR A 481 3.78 12.08 28.52
CA THR A 481 3.65 13.55 28.42
C THR A 481 2.37 14.02 29.11
N ARG A 482 1.23 13.38 28.82
CA ARG A 482 -0.07 13.64 29.46
C ARG A 482 -0.01 13.38 30.96
N LEU A 483 0.55 12.26 31.41
CA LEU A 483 0.63 11.93 32.83
C LEU A 483 1.40 12.99 33.64
N GLU A 484 2.33 13.69 32.99
CA GLU A 484 3.20 14.71 33.60
C GLU A 484 2.85 16.16 33.19
N ILE A 485 1.69 16.39 32.57
CA ILE A 485 1.36 17.68 31.95
C ILE A 485 0.87 18.74 32.95
N GLU A 486 0.35 18.34 34.12
CA GLU A 486 -0.19 19.30 35.09
C GLU A 486 0.89 20.29 35.55
N GLY A 487 0.54 21.58 35.53
CA GLY A 487 1.46 22.70 35.78
C GLY A 487 2.34 23.10 34.58
N LYS A 488 2.32 22.35 33.46
CA LYS A 488 3.05 22.67 32.22
C LYS A 488 2.11 23.26 31.17
N GLU A 489 2.68 24.02 30.24
CA GLU A 489 1.92 24.60 29.13
C GLU A 489 1.37 23.52 28.19
N LEU A 490 0.08 23.62 27.85
CA LEU A 490 -0.52 22.77 26.83
C LEU A 490 -0.13 23.28 25.44
N GLN A 491 0.48 22.40 24.65
CA GLN A 491 0.77 22.65 23.23
C GLN A 491 -0.34 22.04 22.38
N LEU A 492 -1.12 22.86 21.69
CA LEU A 492 -2.19 22.37 20.83
C LEU A 492 -2.29 23.24 19.59
N VAL A 493 -1.86 22.67 18.46
CA VAL A 493 -1.99 23.24 17.13
C VAL A 493 -2.65 22.20 16.25
N GLY A 494 -3.69 22.57 15.50
CA GLY A 494 -4.41 21.61 14.69
C GLY A 494 -5.39 22.21 13.69
N PRO A 495 -5.77 21.44 12.67
CA PRO A 495 -6.71 21.89 11.64
C PRO A 495 -8.10 22.12 12.23
N MET A 496 -8.69 23.27 11.90
CA MET A 496 -10.08 23.56 12.26
C MET A 496 -11.04 22.81 11.32
N ALA A 497 -12.19 22.39 11.84
CA ALA A 497 -13.22 21.69 11.06
C ALA A 497 -13.77 22.53 9.89
N GLY A 498 -13.78 23.87 10.03
CA GLY A 498 -14.18 24.81 8.98
C GLY A 498 -13.07 25.22 8.00
N GLY A 499 -11.88 24.60 8.08
CA GLY A 499 -10.67 24.99 7.36
C GLY A 499 -9.82 26.00 8.14
N GLY A 500 -8.53 26.04 7.81
CA GLY A 500 -7.52 26.83 8.53
C GLY A 500 -6.85 26.08 9.68
N GLN A 501 -5.97 26.79 10.40
CA GLN A 501 -5.19 26.27 11.52
C GLN A 501 -5.56 26.99 12.81
N PHE A 502 -5.64 26.23 13.89
CA PHE A 502 -5.81 26.73 15.25
C PHE A 502 -4.52 26.60 16.03
N ASP A 503 -4.26 27.57 16.90
CA ASP A 503 -3.18 27.54 17.88
C ASP A 503 -3.73 28.00 19.24
N ILE A 504 -3.61 27.15 20.27
CA ILE A 504 -4.11 27.43 21.61
C ILE A 504 -3.48 28.66 22.26
N THR A 505 -2.29 29.07 21.83
CA THR A 505 -1.66 30.32 22.31
C THR A 505 -2.50 31.56 22.00
N SER A 506 -3.36 31.50 20.98
CA SER A 506 -4.33 32.57 20.69
C SER A 506 -5.37 32.79 21.81
N LEU A 507 -5.49 31.83 22.75
CA LEU A 507 -6.41 31.88 23.89
C LEU A 507 -5.73 32.26 25.21
N ARG A 508 -4.46 32.73 25.20
CA ARG A 508 -3.81 33.25 26.41
C ARG A 508 -4.65 34.35 27.07
N GLY A 509 -4.68 34.35 28.40
CA GLY A 509 -5.56 35.19 29.23
C GLY A 509 -6.95 34.59 29.48
N LYS A 510 -7.30 33.47 28.83
CA LYS A 510 -8.57 32.76 29.00
C LYS A 510 -8.35 31.39 29.62
N MET A 511 -9.30 30.93 30.42
CA MET A 511 -9.35 29.55 30.89
C MET A 511 -9.93 28.69 29.77
N VAL A 512 -9.29 27.57 29.41
CA VAL A 512 -9.67 26.77 28.26
C VAL A 512 -9.98 25.34 28.69
N ILE A 513 -11.12 24.82 28.25
CA ILE A 513 -11.40 23.39 28.28
C ILE A 513 -11.03 22.82 26.91
N VAL A 514 -10.16 21.81 26.87
CA VAL A 514 -9.87 21.02 25.66
C VAL A 514 -10.54 19.67 25.79
N TYR A 515 -11.41 19.33 24.85
CA TYR A 515 -12.27 18.15 24.94
C TYR A 515 -12.17 17.27 23.69
N TYR A 516 -11.67 16.05 23.87
CA TYR A 516 -11.55 15.05 22.81
C TYR A 516 -12.82 14.22 22.71
N TRP A 517 -13.35 14.05 21.50
CA TRP A 517 -14.61 13.35 21.27
C TRP A 517 -14.70 12.70 19.89
N ALA A 518 -15.68 11.80 19.74
CA ALA A 518 -16.07 11.21 18.48
C ALA A 518 -17.56 10.83 18.50
N SER A 519 -18.21 10.83 17.35
CA SER A 519 -19.66 10.62 17.20
C SER A 519 -20.13 9.23 17.64
N TRP A 520 -19.27 8.22 17.49
CA TRP A 520 -19.54 6.84 17.91
C TRP A 520 -19.53 6.63 19.43
N ASN A 521 -19.09 7.64 20.21
CA ASN A 521 -19.10 7.59 21.66
C ASN A 521 -20.33 8.32 22.23
N GLN A 522 -21.31 7.56 22.74
CA GLN A 522 -22.56 8.12 23.25
C GLN A 522 -22.38 9.07 24.45
N GLN A 523 -21.39 8.80 25.31
CA GLN A 523 -21.10 9.68 26.46
C GLN A 523 -20.65 11.06 25.96
N CYS A 524 -19.84 11.10 24.91
CA CYS A 524 -19.40 12.37 24.32
C CYS A 524 -20.57 13.26 23.89
N VAL A 525 -21.59 12.68 23.25
CA VAL A 525 -22.79 13.38 22.79
C VAL A 525 -23.61 13.90 23.98
N GLY A 526 -23.73 13.09 25.05
CA GLY A 526 -24.40 13.50 26.29
C GLY A 526 -23.75 14.71 26.98
N ASP A 527 -22.43 14.83 26.89
CA ASP A 527 -21.66 15.88 27.56
C ASP A 527 -21.84 17.28 26.91
N PHE A 528 -22.28 17.34 25.64
CA PHE A 528 -22.40 18.60 24.91
C PHE A 528 -23.40 19.58 25.54
N ALA A 529 -24.52 19.09 26.09
CA ALA A 529 -25.48 19.94 26.77
C ALA A 529 -24.85 20.65 27.99
N ARG A 530 -24.01 19.93 28.73
CA ARG A 530 -23.30 20.47 29.90
C ARG A 530 -22.22 21.45 29.47
N LEU A 531 -21.43 21.12 28.45
CA LEU A 531 -20.41 22.02 27.89
C LEU A 531 -21.03 23.33 27.35
N LYS A 532 -22.20 23.26 26.69
CA LYS A 532 -22.95 24.44 26.23
C LYS A 532 -23.35 25.33 27.39
N LEU A 533 -23.86 24.73 28.47
CA LEU A 533 -24.25 25.48 29.67
C LEU A 533 -23.05 26.17 30.34
N LEU A 534 -21.90 25.50 30.43
CA LEU A 534 -20.68 26.07 30.99
C LEU A 534 -20.20 27.26 30.15
N LEU A 535 -20.12 27.11 28.82
CA LEU A 535 -19.71 28.19 27.93
C LEU A 535 -20.67 29.38 28.01
N ASN A 536 -21.99 29.14 28.06
CA ASN A 536 -22.99 30.21 28.21
C ASN A 536 -22.87 30.95 29.55
N THR A 537 -22.54 30.24 30.64
CA THR A 537 -22.50 30.80 32.00
C THR A 537 -21.18 31.53 32.30
N TYR A 538 -20.07 31.01 31.80
CA TYR A 538 -18.72 31.48 32.14
C TYR A 538 -17.93 32.05 30.95
N GLY A 539 -18.45 31.99 29.72
CA GLY A 539 -17.77 32.49 28.53
C GLY A 539 -17.41 33.97 28.63
N SER A 540 -18.35 34.80 29.07
CA SER A 540 -18.11 36.23 29.33
C SER A 540 -17.14 36.51 30.49
N LYS A 541 -16.85 35.49 31.31
CA LYS A 541 -15.87 35.54 32.41
C LYS A 541 -14.49 35.00 32.00
N GLY A 542 -14.30 34.75 30.70
CA GLY A 542 -13.04 34.30 30.12
C GLY A 542 -12.88 32.79 30.05
N LEU A 543 -13.98 32.02 30.00
CA LEU A 543 -13.94 30.58 29.68
C LEU A 543 -14.05 30.38 28.16
N GLU A 544 -13.23 29.51 27.60
CA GLU A 544 -13.31 29.02 26.22
C GLU A 544 -13.35 27.50 26.16
N LEU A 545 -13.82 26.99 25.04
CA LEU A 545 -13.89 25.56 24.77
C LEU A 545 -13.28 25.25 23.40
N VAL A 546 -12.41 24.25 23.36
CA VAL A 546 -11.83 23.68 22.15
C VAL A 546 -12.21 22.21 22.11
N CYS A 547 -13.01 21.81 21.13
CA CYS A 547 -13.42 20.43 20.94
C CYS A 547 -12.66 19.81 19.76
N ILE A 548 -12.05 18.65 20.00
CA ILE A 548 -11.24 17.92 19.03
C ILE A 548 -12.03 16.68 18.63
N ASN A 549 -12.53 16.70 17.39
CA ASN A 549 -13.25 15.58 16.81
C ASN A 549 -12.28 14.59 16.16
N LEU A 550 -12.43 13.31 16.50
CA LEU A 550 -11.60 12.20 16.04
C LEU A 550 -12.35 11.22 15.13
N ASP A 551 -13.48 11.62 14.54
CA ASP A 551 -14.20 10.76 13.59
C ASP A 551 -13.38 10.57 12.30
N ASN A 552 -13.66 9.51 11.55
CA ASN A 552 -12.99 9.26 10.26
C ASN A 552 -13.39 10.25 9.16
N ALA A 553 -14.55 10.88 9.30
CA ALA A 553 -15.06 11.90 8.40
C ALA A 553 -15.52 13.11 9.22
N PRO A 554 -15.43 14.34 8.69
CA PRO A 554 -15.93 15.50 9.39
C PRO A 554 -17.45 15.35 9.59
N PRO A 555 -17.99 15.70 10.77
CA PRO A 555 -19.41 15.56 11.04
C PRO A 555 -20.25 16.39 10.04
N GLU A 556 -21.27 15.77 9.46
CA GLU A 556 -22.18 16.42 8.51
C GLU A 556 -22.95 17.59 9.17
N ALA A 557 -23.33 18.58 8.37
CA ALA A 557 -24.05 19.76 8.85
C ALA A 557 -25.52 19.42 9.21
N GLY A 558 -25.75 18.91 10.43
CA GLY A 558 -27.09 18.62 11.01
C GLY A 558 -27.42 19.43 12.28
N ALA A 559 -28.64 19.28 12.82
CA ALA A 559 -29.31 20.12 13.82
C ALA A 559 -28.49 20.48 15.09
N ASN A 560 -28.73 21.65 15.67
CA ASN A 560 -27.93 22.30 16.73
C ASN A 560 -27.71 21.50 18.04
N GLN A 561 -28.44 20.41 18.30
CA GLN A 561 -28.33 19.70 19.57
C GLN A 561 -27.11 18.77 19.63
N ASP A 562 -26.71 18.17 18.51
CA ASP A 562 -25.60 17.20 18.44
C ASP A 562 -24.24 17.84 18.15
N ARG A 563 -24.16 19.17 18.12
CA ARG A 563 -22.89 19.88 17.91
C ARG A 563 -22.21 20.23 19.23
N PRO A 564 -20.90 19.96 19.39
CA PRO A 564 -20.12 20.53 20.48
C PRO A 564 -20.09 22.07 20.42
N PRO A 565 -19.98 22.78 21.56
CA PRO A 565 -19.79 24.22 21.58
C PRO A 565 -18.32 24.61 21.35
N GLY A 566 -18.07 25.90 21.12
CA GLY A 566 -16.71 26.45 21.03
C GLY A 566 -15.97 26.12 19.72
N THR A 567 -14.65 26.29 19.74
CA THR A 567 -13.77 26.05 18.59
C THR A 567 -13.71 24.57 18.25
N GLN A 568 -13.83 24.23 16.97
CA GLN A 568 -13.86 22.84 16.49
C GLN A 568 -12.59 22.51 15.71
N LEU A 569 -11.83 21.54 16.21
CA LEU A 569 -10.74 20.89 15.48
C LEU A 569 -11.22 19.54 14.95
N PHE A 570 -10.69 19.14 13.80
CA PHE A 570 -11.01 17.86 13.17
C PHE A 570 -9.74 17.15 12.76
N GLN A 571 -9.49 15.97 13.32
CA GLN A 571 -8.34 15.15 12.95
C GLN A 571 -8.79 13.70 12.75
N PRO A 572 -8.76 13.17 11.51
CA PRO A 572 -9.21 11.80 11.24
C PRO A 572 -8.23 10.77 11.82
N ALA A 573 -8.65 9.49 11.77
CA ALA A 573 -7.96 8.30 12.29
C ALA A 573 -8.15 8.01 13.80
N GLY A 574 -9.22 8.49 14.42
CA GLY A 574 -9.59 8.05 15.77
C GLY A 574 -8.53 8.36 16.82
N LEU A 575 -8.31 7.39 17.72
CA LEU A 575 -7.30 7.47 18.79
C LEU A 575 -5.85 7.39 18.28
N ASP A 576 -5.66 7.11 16.98
CA ASP A 576 -4.35 7.07 16.33
C ASP A 576 -4.07 8.35 15.52
N SER A 577 -5.00 9.31 15.56
CA SER A 577 -4.83 10.63 15.00
C SER A 577 -3.66 11.40 15.65
N PRO A 578 -2.95 12.27 14.90
CA PRO A 578 -1.84 13.06 15.46
C PRO A 578 -2.17 13.82 16.76
N LEU A 579 -3.36 14.41 16.86
CA LEU A 579 -3.79 15.15 18.05
C LEU A 579 -4.07 14.25 19.26
N ALA A 580 -4.50 13.00 19.04
CA ALA A 580 -4.68 12.01 20.09
C ALA A 580 -3.34 11.40 20.52
N VAL A 581 -2.49 11.05 19.56
CA VAL A 581 -1.15 10.47 19.79
C VAL A 581 -0.25 11.44 20.57
N GLN A 582 -0.32 12.75 20.27
CA GLN A 582 0.48 13.78 20.95
C GLN A 582 0.40 13.70 22.48
N TYR A 583 -0.77 13.37 23.03
CA TYR A 583 -1.01 13.24 24.46
C TYR A 583 -1.40 11.82 24.89
N GLY A 584 -1.17 10.83 24.04
CA GLY A 584 -1.54 9.43 24.30
C GLY A 584 -2.97 9.32 24.84
N VAL A 585 -3.92 9.92 24.12
CA VAL A 585 -5.35 9.78 24.42
C VAL A 585 -5.73 8.34 24.10
N MET A 586 -6.11 7.58 25.14
CA MET A 586 -6.40 6.14 25.02
C MET A 586 -7.90 5.83 25.11
N VAL A 587 -8.70 6.78 25.59
CA VAL A 587 -10.14 6.62 25.80
C VAL A 587 -10.85 7.94 25.56
N LEU A 588 -12.08 7.86 25.05
CA LEU A 588 -12.98 9.01 24.91
C LEU A 588 -14.18 8.89 25.86
N PRO A 589 -14.70 10.02 26.37
CA PRO A 589 -14.10 11.36 26.25
C PRO A 589 -12.81 11.51 27.08
N SER A 590 -11.96 12.46 26.67
CA SER A 590 -10.79 12.90 27.43
C SER A 590 -10.76 14.43 27.48
N LEU A 591 -10.35 15.01 28.61
CA LEU A 591 -10.43 16.45 28.84
C LEU A 591 -9.17 17.00 29.52
N PHE A 592 -8.75 18.19 29.08
CA PHE A 592 -7.81 19.05 29.80
C PHE A 592 -8.50 20.35 30.24
N LEU A 593 -8.30 20.75 31.49
CA LEU A 593 -8.62 22.08 31.99
C LEU A 593 -7.33 22.90 32.04
N VAL A 594 -7.30 24.03 31.33
CA VAL A 594 -6.12 24.87 31.12
C VAL A 594 -6.37 26.26 31.72
N ASP A 595 -5.40 26.80 32.46
CA ASP A 595 -5.48 28.14 33.04
C ASP A 595 -5.23 29.26 32.02
N ARG A 596 -5.31 30.50 32.52
CA ARG A 596 -5.10 31.73 31.72
C ARG A 596 -3.68 31.90 31.20
N ASP A 597 -2.69 31.28 31.85
CA ASP A 597 -1.30 31.30 31.40
C ASP A 597 -1.02 30.20 30.37
N GLY A 598 -2.01 29.33 30.10
CA GLY A 598 -1.92 28.22 29.17
C GLY A 598 -1.41 26.92 29.79
N LYS A 599 -1.32 26.83 31.13
CA LYS A 599 -0.86 25.64 31.84
C LYS A 599 -2.02 24.71 32.16
N VAL A 600 -1.79 23.39 32.09
CA VAL A 600 -2.82 22.41 32.45
C VAL A 600 -3.02 22.39 33.97
N LEU A 601 -4.24 22.68 34.40
CA LEU A 601 -4.66 22.57 35.80
C LEU A 601 -5.11 21.16 36.17
N SER A 602 -5.77 20.47 35.23
CA SER A 602 -6.22 19.10 35.44
C SER A 602 -6.36 18.35 34.12
N ARG A 603 -5.99 17.06 34.14
CA ARG A 603 -6.26 16.10 33.07
C ARG A 603 -7.26 14.99 33.44
N THR A 604 -7.80 15.04 34.66
CA THR A 604 -8.65 13.98 35.24
C THR A 604 -10.01 14.48 35.70
N VAL A 605 -10.27 15.79 35.62
CA VAL A 605 -11.58 16.37 35.96
C VAL A 605 -12.67 15.78 35.07
N GLN A 606 -13.76 15.35 35.70
CA GLN A 606 -14.90 14.77 35.01
C GLN A 606 -15.94 15.84 34.69
N ILE A 607 -16.73 15.62 33.64
CA ILE A 607 -17.76 16.56 33.20
C ILE A 607 -18.76 16.92 34.31
N GLY A 608 -19.06 15.97 35.21
CA GLY A 608 -19.98 16.16 36.33
C GLY A 608 -19.47 17.14 37.38
N THR A 609 -18.16 17.20 37.62
CA THR A 609 -17.53 18.06 38.64
C THR A 609 -16.85 19.30 38.05
N LEU A 610 -16.79 19.41 36.72
CA LEU A 610 -16.09 20.48 36.01
C LEU A 610 -16.55 21.89 36.39
N GLU A 611 -17.84 22.09 36.64
CA GLU A 611 -18.37 23.41 37.02
C GLU A 611 -17.80 23.90 38.36
N ASP A 612 -17.61 23.00 39.33
CA ASP A 612 -17.14 23.36 40.65
C ASP A 612 -15.67 23.78 40.61
N GLU A 613 -14.86 23.14 39.76
CA GLU A 613 -13.48 23.55 39.52
C GLU A 613 -13.42 24.92 38.82
N ILE A 614 -14.25 25.13 37.80
CA ILE A 614 -14.38 26.43 37.12
C ILE A 614 -14.73 27.55 38.11
N LYS A 615 -15.70 27.30 39.01
CA LYS A 615 -16.10 28.28 40.04
C LYS A 615 -14.97 28.62 41.01
N LYS A 616 -14.11 27.65 41.37
CA LYS A 616 -12.96 27.91 42.26
C LYS A 616 -11.93 28.82 41.59
N LEU A 617 -11.72 28.65 40.28
CA LEU A 617 -10.65 29.29 39.51
C LEU A 617 -11.05 30.65 38.90
N LEU A 618 -12.35 30.90 38.72
CA LEU A 618 -12.90 32.17 38.21
C LEU A 618 -13.33 33.15 39.31
N LYS A 619 -12.97 32.88 40.58
CA LYS A 619 -13.21 33.78 41.72
C LYS A 619 -12.33 35.02 41.72
#